data_AF-A0A1F6MRB4-F1
#
_entry.id   AF-A0A1F6MRB4-F1
#
_cell.length_a   1.000
_cell.length_b   1.000
_cell.length_c   1.000
_cell.angle_alpha   90.00
_cell.angle_beta   90.00
_cell.angle_gamma   90.00
#
_symmetry.space_group_name_H-M   'P 1'
#
loop_
_entity.id
_entity.type
_entity.pdbx_description
1 polymer ?
#
loop_
_entity_poly.entity_id
_entity_poly.type
_entity_poly.pdbx_seq_one_letter_code
_entity_poly.pdbx_strand_id
1 'polypeptide(L)'
;MIGRYIFGLIMGAASVAVLFFLIKIESRWQFVVVWLVWLVVLGVVGWYFNANRQHGISRDLPLTLASAAAGTILLVLLEDDLWRNGLVVFIGLIIFFLFSQIARRASGLSYEEKPYRRMRMMLWVFVAYSVLTLVYALGSFFPALPFWLESLVGSAVVGIISLLIWQMYFAVDWRNLLLWSLIIALAVWETIWAQDFLPFGYLVLGALTTWVWYIMQLFLRFHLSRQGIVWRKQAYFLTINVVLYILMLWMFVRWI
;
A
#
# COMPACT_ATOMS: atom_id res chain seq x y z
N MET A 1 27.89 9.32 -2.02
CA MET A 1 26.65 9.04 -2.79
C MET A 1 26.55 7.59 -3.26
N ILE A 2 27.63 6.91 -3.63
CA ILE A 2 27.59 5.54 -4.17
C ILE A 2 27.17 4.49 -3.12
N GLY A 3 27.66 4.60 -1.87
CA GLY A 3 27.38 3.63 -0.81
C GLY A 3 25.88 3.41 -0.49
N ARG A 4 25.02 4.41 -0.68
CA ARG A 4 23.57 4.29 -0.41
C ARG A 4 22.87 3.37 -1.42
N TYR A 5 23.29 3.41 -2.67
CA TYR A 5 22.70 2.60 -3.74
C TYR A 5 23.21 1.17 -3.65
N ILE A 6 24.49 0.97 -3.28
CA ILE A 6 25.03 -0.36 -3.00
C ILE A 6 24.26 -1.00 -1.84
N PHE A 7 24.03 -0.27 -0.76
CA PHE A 7 23.26 -0.80 0.37
C PHE A 7 21.82 -1.14 -0.01
N GLY A 8 21.11 -0.24 -0.68
CA GLY A 8 19.79 -0.54 -1.21
C GLY A 8 19.81 -1.78 -2.11
N LEU A 9 20.83 -1.93 -2.96
CA LEU A 9 20.95 -3.05 -3.91
C LEU A 9 21.09 -4.38 -3.17
N ILE A 10 21.93 -4.42 -2.13
CA ILE A 10 22.09 -5.60 -1.28
C ILE A 10 20.76 -5.97 -0.63
N MET A 11 20.05 -4.99 -0.05
CA MET A 11 18.76 -5.26 0.61
C MET A 11 17.67 -5.71 -0.37
N GLY A 12 17.61 -5.10 -1.55
CA GLY A 12 16.69 -5.50 -2.61
C GLY A 12 16.99 -6.91 -3.13
N ALA A 13 18.24 -7.20 -3.47
CA ALA A 13 18.67 -8.51 -3.97
C ALA A 13 18.48 -9.62 -2.92
N ALA A 14 18.82 -9.35 -1.66
CA ALA A 14 18.57 -10.28 -0.56
C ALA A 14 17.08 -10.57 -0.41
N SER A 15 16.23 -9.55 -0.54
CA SER A 15 14.77 -9.72 -0.47
C SER A 15 14.22 -10.51 -1.66
N VAL A 16 14.73 -10.30 -2.87
CA VAL A 16 14.39 -11.13 -4.04
C VAL A 16 14.73 -12.60 -3.77
N ALA A 17 15.93 -12.88 -3.25
CA ALA A 17 16.35 -14.25 -2.95
C ALA A 17 15.45 -14.90 -1.89
N VAL A 18 15.13 -14.19 -0.81
CA VAL A 18 14.22 -14.68 0.24
C VAL A 18 12.82 -14.92 -0.30
N LEU A 19 12.26 -14.00 -1.08
CA LEU A 19 10.92 -14.15 -1.66
C LEU A 19 10.85 -15.30 -2.66
N PHE A 20 11.89 -15.51 -3.46
CA PHE A 20 11.98 -16.64 -4.38
C PHE A 20 12.05 -17.97 -3.63
N PHE A 21 12.73 -18.00 -2.47
CA PHE A 21 12.74 -19.16 -1.59
C PHE A 21 11.38 -19.38 -0.93
N LEU A 22 10.71 -18.32 -0.45
CA LEU A 22 9.39 -18.38 0.18
C LEU A 22 8.33 -19.03 -0.72
N ILE A 23 8.35 -18.77 -2.04
CA ILE A 23 7.42 -19.40 -3.00
C ILE A 23 7.57 -20.92 -3.03
N LYS A 24 8.77 -21.45 -2.78
CA LYS A 24 9.06 -22.90 -2.86
C LYS A 24 8.76 -23.66 -1.57
N ILE A 25 8.40 -22.96 -0.49
CA ILE A 25 8.12 -23.61 0.79
C ILE A 25 6.69 -24.17 0.78
N GLU A 26 6.56 -25.49 0.83
CA GLU A 26 5.25 -26.16 0.90
C GLU A 26 4.65 -26.13 2.33
N SER A 27 5.51 -26.11 3.35
CA SER A 27 5.07 -26.12 4.75
C SER A 27 4.62 -24.74 5.23
N ARG A 28 3.33 -24.62 5.58
CA ARG A 28 2.72 -23.38 6.07
C ARG A 28 3.44 -22.77 7.28
N TRP A 29 3.89 -23.60 8.22
CA TRP A 29 4.62 -23.13 9.40
C TRP A 29 6.00 -22.59 9.05
N GLN A 30 6.73 -23.27 8.17
CA GLN A 30 8.03 -22.81 7.71
C GLN A 30 7.90 -21.49 6.94
N PHE A 31 6.86 -21.35 6.11
CA PHE A 31 6.55 -20.12 5.40
C PHE A 31 6.38 -18.95 6.37
N VAL A 32 5.51 -19.10 7.39
CA VAL A 32 5.25 -18.04 8.37
C VAL A 32 6.51 -17.67 9.16
N VAL A 33 7.31 -18.66 9.57
CA VAL A 33 8.56 -18.41 10.32
C VAL A 33 9.56 -17.65 9.46
N VAL A 34 9.84 -18.10 8.23
CA VAL A 34 10.80 -17.44 7.33
C VAL A 34 10.32 -16.03 6.98
N TRP A 35 9.01 -15.86 6.76
CA TRP A 35 8.40 -14.56 6.50
C TRP A 35 8.57 -13.59 7.67
N LEU A 36 8.27 -14.02 8.90
CA LEU A 36 8.45 -13.20 10.10
C LEU A 36 9.92 -12.86 10.34
N VAL A 37 10.83 -13.82 10.20
CA VAL A 37 12.27 -13.60 10.33
C VAL A 37 12.74 -12.56 9.31
N TRP A 38 12.30 -12.67 8.06
CA TRP A 38 12.63 -11.68 7.02
C TRP A 38 12.13 -10.28 7.37
N LEU A 39 10.88 -10.13 7.80
CA LEU A 39 10.33 -8.83 8.23
C LEU A 39 11.08 -8.26 9.44
N VAL A 40 11.45 -9.10 10.41
CA VAL A 40 12.25 -8.68 11.57
C VAL A 40 13.63 -8.22 11.13
N VAL A 41 14.30 -8.93 10.22
CA VAL A 41 15.60 -8.52 9.68
C VAL A 41 15.50 -7.17 8.96
N LEU A 42 14.49 -6.98 8.11
CA LEU A 42 14.25 -5.68 7.46
C LEU A 42 14.00 -4.57 8.51
N GLY A 43 13.23 -4.88 9.55
CA GLY A 43 12.90 -3.98 10.64
C GLY A 43 14.13 -3.56 11.45
N VAL A 44 14.94 -4.52 11.88
CA VAL A 44 16.17 -4.30 12.65
C VAL A 44 17.20 -3.52 11.84
N VAL A 45 17.45 -3.91 10.59
CA VAL A 45 18.39 -3.21 9.71
C VAL A 45 17.90 -1.78 9.47
N GLY A 46 16.63 -1.61 9.13
CA GLY A 46 16.05 -0.29 8.90
C GLY A 46 16.06 0.59 10.16
N TRP A 47 15.80 0.01 11.33
CA TRP A 47 15.88 0.70 12.62
C TRP A 47 17.31 1.13 12.95
N TYR A 48 18.31 0.26 12.76
CA TYR A 48 19.72 0.58 13.01
C TYR A 48 20.18 1.80 12.21
N PHE A 49 19.85 1.87 10.92
CA PHE A 49 20.19 3.03 10.09
C PHE A 49 19.40 4.28 10.47
N ASN A 50 18.17 4.11 10.96
CA ASN A 50 17.32 5.21 11.40
C ASN A 50 17.76 5.78 12.76
N ALA A 51 18.21 4.95 13.70
CA ALA A 51 18.70 5.36 15.01
C ALA A 51 19.97 6.21 14.90
N ASN A 52 20.81 5.92 13.91
CA ASN A 52 22.04 6.68 13.65
C ASN A 52 21.80 8.01 12.91
N ARG A 53 20.55 8.44 12.71
CA ARG A 53 20.19 9.75 12.12
C ARG A 53 19.99 10.78 13.24
N GLN A 54 20.65 11.93 13.10
CA GLN A 54 20.51 13.08 14.02
C GLN A 54 19.12 13.77 13.99
N HIS A 55 18.25 13.43 13.03
CA HIS A 55 16.96 14.08 12.83
C HIS A 55 15.80 13.08 12.70
N GLY A 56 15.41 12.49 13.84
CA GLY A 56 14.09 11.88 14.06
C GLY A 56 13.82 10.54 13.36
N ILE A 57 12.76 9.87 13.83
CA ILE A 57 12.28 8.60 13.29
C ILE A 57 11.78 8.81 11.87
N SER A 58 12.48 8.25 10.87
CA SER A 58 12.01 8.30 9.48
C SER A 58 10.71 7.51 9.30
N ARG A 59 9.74 8.15 8.63
CA ARG A 59 8.45 7.54 8.24
C ARG A 59 8.60 6.47 7.14
N ASP A 60 9.81 6.23 6.67
CA ASP A 60 10.10 5.32 5.56
C ASP A 60 10.21 3.86 6.04
N LEU A 61 10.61 3.61 7.29
CA LEU A 61 10.70 2.25 7.84
C LEU A 61 9.32 1.55 7.91
N PRO A 62 8.26 2.15 8.47
CA PRO A 62 6.92 1.55 8.45
C PRO A 62 6.43 1.27 7.03
N LEU A 63 6.72 2.17 6.07
CA LEU A 63 6.36 1.97 4.67
C LEU A 63 7.09 0.78 4.05
N THR A 64 8.38 0.58 4.38
CA THR A 64 9.16 -0.59 3.92
C THR A 64 8.56 -1.90 4.41
N LEU A 65 8.27 -1.99 5.71
CA LEU A 65 7.68 -3.19 6.30
C LEU A 65 6.28 -3.45 5.75
N ALA A 66 5.45 -2.40 5.64
CA ALA A 66 4.12 -2.50 5.08
C ALA A 66 4.16 -2.93 3.60
N SER A 67 5.08 -2.38 2.79
CA SER A 67 5.21 -2.75 1.38
C SER A 67 5.72 -4.18 1.20
N ALA A 68 6.65 -4.62 2.07
CA ALA A 68 7.14 -5.99 2.10
C ALA A 68 6.01 -6.98 2.44
N ALA A 69 5.23 -6.71 3.49
CA ALA A 69 4.07 -7.51 3.87
C ALA A 69 2.98 -7.51 2.78
N ALA A 70 2.65 -6.35 2.23
CA ALA A 70 1.69 -6.18 1.13
C ALA A 70 2.10 -6.95 -0.13
N GLY A 71 3.40 -6.95 -0.44
CA GLY A 71 3.96 -7.72 -1.53
C GLY A 71 3.80 -9.23 -1.31
N THR A 72 4.12 -9.72 -0.12
CA THR A 72 3.95 -11.14 0.22
C THR A 72 2.50 -11.60 0.23
N ILE A 73 1.58 -10.73 0.65
CA ILE A 73 0.12 -10.99 0.59
C ILE A 73 -0.29 -11.26 -0.86
N LEU A 74 0.06 -10.36 -1.79
CA LEU A 74 -0.27 -10.55 -3.20
C LEU A 74 0.44 -11.76 -3.82
N LEU A 75 1.68 -12.03 -3.40
CA LEU A 75 2.45 -13.17 -3.90
C LEU A 75 1.80 -14.51 -3.53
N VAL A 76 1.19 -14.63 -2.35
CA VAL A 76 0.45 -15.83 -1.94
C VAL A 76 -0.86 -15.97 -2.72
N LEU A 77 -1.48 -14.86 -3.13
CA LEU A 77 -2.76 -14.84 -3.84
C LEU A 77 -2.64 -14.99 -5.37
N LEU A 78 -1.43 -14.92 -5.93
CA LEU A 78 -1.17 -15.07 -7.36
C LEU A 78 -0.82 -16.52 -7.71
N GLU A 79 -1.64 -17.13 -8.56
CA GLU A 79 -1.45 -18.50 -9.02
C GLU A 79 -0.43 -18.62 -10.16
N ASP A 80 -0.45 -17.67 -11.11
CA ASP A 80 0.39 -17.69 -12.30
C ASP A 80 1.87 -17.40 -12.00
N ASP A 81 2.75 -18.30 -12.43
CA ASP A 81 4.19 -18.26 -12.17
C ASP A 81 4.87 -17.02 -12.76
N LEU A 82 4.47 -16.57 -13.95
CA LEU A 82 5.07 -15.43 -14.63
C LEU A 82 4.81 -14.15 -13.84
N TRP A 83 3.55 -13.93 -13.47
CA TRP A 83 3.14 -12.77 -12.69
C TRP A 83 3.72 -12.80 -11.27
N ARG A 84 3.79 -13.99 -10.65
CA ARG A 84 4.38 -14.17 -9.33
C ARG A 84 5.87 -13.84 -9.32
N ASN A 85 6.64 -14.33 -10.29
CA ASN A 85 8.06 -14.01 -10.43
C ASN A 85 8.29 -12.52 -10.74
N GLY A 86 7.45 -11.93 -11.59
CA GLY A 86 7.47 -10.48 -11.84
C GLY A 86 7.24 -9.67 -10.57
N LEU A 87 6.29 -10.08 -9.73
CA LEU A 87 6.00 -9.44 -8.45
C LEU A 87 7.18 -9.55 -7.46
N VAL A 88 7.87 -10.69 -7.40
CA VAL A 88 9.09 -10.84 -6.58
C VAL A 88 10.14 -9.79 -6.93
N VAL A 89 10.44 -9.63 -8.23
CA VAL A 89 11.40 -8.63 -8.71
C VAL A 89 10.91 -7.23 -8.38
N PHE A 90 9.63 -6.96 -8.58
CA PHE A 90 9.02 -5.66 -8.27
C PHE A 90 9.14 -5.30 -6.78
N ILE A 91 8.85 -6.23 -5.86
CA ILE A 91 9.01 -6.02 -4.41
C ILE A 91 10.49 -5.78 -4.08
N GLY A 92 11.41 -6.52 -4.70
CA GLY A 92 12.85 -6.29 -4.60
C GLY A 92 13.27 -4.87 -4.98
N LEU A 93 12.71 -4.33 -6.07
CA LEU A 93 12.96 -2.95 -6.51
C LEU A 93 12.36 -1.91 -5.54
N ILE A 94 11.19 -2.18 -4.96
CA ILE A 94 10.59 -1.33 -3.93
C ILE A 94 11.50 -1.28 -2.70
N ILE A 95 11.96 -2.42 -2.22
CA ILE A 95 12.84 -2.52 -1.05
C ILE A 95 14.18 -1.85 -1.34
N PHE A 96 14.76 -2.08 -2.53
CA PHE A 96 15.94 -1.36 -3.01
C PHE A 96 15.75 0.16 -2.89
N PHE A 97 14.65 0.66 -3.45
CA PHE A 97 14.34 2.08 -3.46
C PHE A 97 14.19 2.61 -2.03
N LEU A 98 13.40 1.96 -1.17
CA LEU A 98 13.16 2.43 0.19
C LEU A 98 14.42 2.41 1.07
N PHE A 99 15.22 1.34 1.02
CA PHE A 99 16.49 1.28 1.79
C PHE A 99 17.54 2.26 1.28
N SER A 100 17.59 2.52 -0.04
CA SER A 100 18.45 3.57 -0.58
C SER A 100 18.12 4.97 -0.04
N GLN A 101 16.86 5.18 0.37
CA GLN A 101 16.34 6.45 0.89
C GLN A 101 16.49 6.55 2.40
N ILE A 102 16.30 5.44 3.12
CA ILE A 102 16.64 5.33 4.54
C ILE A 102 18.13 5.68 4.74
N ALA A 103 19.00 5.21 3.84
CA ALA A 103 20.44 5.51 3.85
C ALA A 103 20.81 6.94 3.41
N ARG A 104 19.86 7.75 2.90
CA ARG A 104 20.13 9.15 2.50
C ARG A 104 20.30 10.01 3.75
N ARG A 105 21.28 10.92 3.82
CA ARG A 105 21.29 11.95 4.90
C ARG A 105 20.24 13.00 4.60
N ALA A 106 19.54 13.48 5.63
CA ALA A 106 18.54 14.53 5.48
C ALA A 106 19.18 15.78 4.87
N SER A 107 18.82 16.09 3.63
CA SER A 107 19.00 17.43 3.05
C SER A 107 17.68 18.16 3.24
N GLY A 108 17.69 19.44 3.62
CA GLY A 108 16.48 20.21 3.89
C GLY A 108 15.46 20.15 2.74
N LEU A 109 14.19 20.49 3.06
CA LEU A 109 13.01 20.52 2.17
C LEU A 109 13.33 21.23 0.84
N SER A 110 13.85 20.48 -0.12
CA SER A 110 14.25 20.96 -1.43
C SER A 110 13.18 20.59 -2.46
N TYR A 111 13.12 21.34 -3.55
CA TYR A 111 12.21 21.11 -4.67
C TYR A 111 12.30 19.67 -5.23
N GLU A 112 13.44 19.00 -5.02
CA GLU A 112 13.70 17.59 -5.38
C GLU A 112 12.85 16.56 -4.61
N GLU A 113 12.19 16.92 -3.51
CA GLU A 113 11.42 15.95 -2.71
C GLU A 113 10.01 15.66 -3.26
N LYS A 114 9.54 16.45 -4.24
CA LYS A 114 8.19 16.30 -4.78
C LYS A 114 7.97 14.95 -5.49
N PRO A 115 8.86 14.46 -6.38
CA PRO A 115 8.75 13.13 -6.96
C PRO A 115 8.81 12.02 -5.90
N TYR A 116 9.68 12.18 -4.91
CA TYR A 116 9.84 11.20 -3.84
C TYR A 116 8.57 11.02 -3.01
N ARG A 117 7.90 12.13 -2.66
CA ARG A 117 6.62 12.11 -1.95
C ARG A 117 5.51 11.42 -2.76
N ARG A 118 5.48 11.64 -4.08
CA ARG A 118 4.53 10.95 -4.97
C ARG A 118 4.81 9.45 -5.01
N MET A 119 6.07 9.04 -5.10
CA MET A 119 6.43 7.62 -5.08
C MET A 119 6.00 6.95 -3.77
N ARG A 120 6.29 7.56 -2.61
CA ARG A 120 5.83 7.04 -1.31
C ARG A 120 4.31 6.94 -1.21
N MET A 121 3.59 7.91 -1.76
CA MET A 121 2.13 7.84 -1.81
C MET A 121 1.65 6.67 -2.68
N MET A 122 2.26 6.44 -3.85
CA MET A 122 1.94 5.28 -4.68
C MET A 122 2.25 3.95 -3.99
N LEU A 123 3.32 3.88 -3.19
CA LEU A 123 3.62 2.68 -2.39
C LEU A 123 2.58 2.44 -1.28
N TRP A 124 2.08 3.50 -0.64
CA TRP A 124 0.95 3.37 0.29
C TRP A 124 -0.35 2.94 -0.42
N VAL A 125 -0.57 3.38 -1.66
CA VAL A 125 -1.69 2.91 -2.48
C VAL A 125 -1.52 1.42 -2.81
N PHE A 126 -0.31 0.97 -3.12
CA PHE A 126 0.00 -0.44 -3.31
C PHE A 126 -0.28 -1.27 -2.03
N VAL A 127 0.10 -0.76 -0.85
CA VAL A 127 -0.22 -1.41 0.43
C VAL A 127 -1.73 -1.51 0.65
N ALA A 128 -2.48 -0.42 0.42
CA ALA A 128 -3.94 -0.42 0.54
C ALA A 128 -4.58 -1.43 -0.42
N TYR A 129 -4.10 -1.52 -1.66
CA TYR A 129 -4.54 -2.51 -2.63
C TYR A 129 -4.35 -3.94 -2.15
N SER A 130 -3.15 -4.28 -1.68
CA SER A 130 -2.88 -5.63 -1.16
C SER A 130 -3.77 -5.99 0.03
N VAL A 131 -3.98 -5.04 0.95
CA VAL A 131 -4.82 -5.25 2.14
C VAL A 131 -6.29 -5.45 1.74
N LEU A 132 -6.83 -4.61 0.86
CA LEU A 132 -8.21 -4.74 0.41
C LEU A 132 -8.43 -6.02 -0.38
N THR A 133 -7.45 -6.41 -1.21
CA THR A 133 -7.45 -7.70 -1.91
C THR A 133 -7.48 -8.87 -0.92
N LEU A 134 -6.70 -8.79 0.16
CA LEU A 134 -6.68 -9.81 1.21
C LEU A 134 -8.04 -9.93 1.90
N VAL A 135 -8.74 -8.82 2.18
CA VAL A 135 -10.07 -8.85 2.80
C VAL A 135 -11.04 -9.69 1.97
N TYR A 136 -11.14 -9.45 0.66
CA TYR A 136 -12.01 -10.25 -0.22
C TYR A 136 -11.54 -11.69 -0.36
N ALA A 137 -10.22 -11.92 -0.40
CA ALA A 137 -9.66 -13.26 -0.45
C ALA A 137 -9.98 -14.07 0.82
N LEU A 138 -9.90 -13.44 2.00
CA LEU A 138 -10.23 -14.10 3.27
C LEU A 138 -11.68 -14.55 3.30
N GLY A 139 -12.63 -13.69 2.90
CA GLY A 139 -14.05 -14.08 2.79
C GLY A 139 -14.28 -15.24 1.82
N SER A 140 -13.48 -15.33 0.75
CA SER A 140 -13.56 -16.43 -0.23
C SER A 140 -12.96 -17.75 0.28
N PHE A 141 -11.80 -17.69 0.93
CA PHE A 141 -11.05 -18.87 1.38
C PHE A 141 -11.44 -19.37 2.77
N PHE A 142 -12.02 -18.50 3.61
CA PHE A 142 -12.40 -18.81 5.00
C PHE A 142 -13.85 -18.42 5.28
N PRO A 143 -14.86 -19.14 4.74
CA PRO A 143 -16.28 -18.81 4.91
C PRO A 143 -16.77 -18.82 6.37
N ALA A 144 -16.01 -19.43 7.28
CA ALA A 144 -16.31 -19.44 8.71
C ALA A 144 -15.97 -18.11 9.40
N LEU A 145 -15.11 -17.28 8.80
CA LEU A 145 -14.80 -15.96 9.33
C LEU A 145 -15.91 -14.97 8.97
N PRO A 146 -16.38 -14.17 9.93
CA PRO A 146 -17.42 -13.20 9.65
C PRO A 146 -16.89 -12.03 8.80
N PHE A 147 -17.43 -11.88 7.58
CA PHE A 147 -17.01 -10.84 6.64
C PHE A 147 -17.10 -9.41 7.20
N TRP A 148 -18.05 -9.14 8.10
CA TRP A 148 -18.19 -7.84 8.75
C TRP A 148 -16.93 -7.45 9.56
N LEU A 149 -16.26 -8.45 10.16
CA LEU A 149 -15.05 -8.24 10.94
C LEU A 149 -13.85 -7.99 10.02
N GLU A 150 -13.73 -8.75 8.94
CA GLU A 150 -12.67 -8.60 7.94
C GLU A 150 -12.73 -7.23 7.26
N SER A 151 -13.93 -6.83 6.82
CA SER A 151 -14.19 -5.53 6.22
C SER A 151 -13.94 -4.36 7.19
N LEU A 152 -14.27 -4.53 8.47
CA LEU A 152 -13.96 -3.53 9.51
C LEU A 152 -12.45 -3.39 9.74
N VAL A 153 -11.72 -4.51 9.83
CA VAL A 153 -10.25 -4.48 10.00
C VAL A 153 -9.58 -3.87 8.77
N GLY A 154 -9.97 -4.29 7.56
CA GLY A 154 -9.43 -3.79 6.31
C GLY A 154 -9.64 -2.28 6.15
N SER A 155 -10.87 -1.81 6.38
CA SER A 155 -11.20 -0.38 6.30
C SER A 155 -10.48 0.45 7.37
N ALA A 156 -10.30 -0.07 8.59
CA ALA A 156 -9.51 0.59 9.63
C ALA A 156 -8.04 0.76 9.22
N VAL A 157 -7.42 -0.30 8.66
CA VAL A 157 -6.04 -0.23 8.14
C VAL A 157 -5.94 0.81 7.02
N VAL A 158 -6.87 0.82 6.08
CA VAL A 158 -6.93 1.81 4.99
C VAL A 158 -7.14 3.24 5.51
N GLY A 159 -7.93 3.41 6.58
CA GLY A 159 -8.06 4.67 7.32
C GLY A 159 -6.73 5.13 7.93
N ILE A 160 -5.93 4.23 8.50
CA ILE A 160 -4.60 4.56 9.01
C ILE A 160 -3.66 4.96 7.87
N ILE A 161 -3.66 4.22 6.76
CA ILE A 161 -2.88 4.55 5.56
C ILE A 161 -3.22 5.96 5.05
N SER A 162 -4.51 6.28 5.02
CA SER A 162 -5.04 7.62 4.67
C SER A 162 -4.41 8.73 5.52
N LEU A 163 -4.38 8.52 6.83
CA LEU A 163 -3.79 9.45 7.78
C LEU A 163 -2.28 9.62 7.53
N LEU A 164 -1.56 8.52 7.31
CA LEU A 164 -0.13 8.54 7.01
C LEU A 164 0.18 9.28 5.69
N ILE A 165 -0.69 9.13 4.68
CA ILE A 165 -0.59 9.88 3.42
C ILE A 165 -0.77 11.38 3.67
N TRP A 166 -1.81 11.80 4.39
CA TRP A 166 -2.04 13.22 4.65
C TRP A 166 -0.94 13.88 5.47
N GLN A 167 -0.38 13.17 6.44
CA GLN A 167 0.78 13.66 7.19
C GLN A 167 2.02 13.91 6.30
N MET A 168 2.11 13.31 5.11
CA MET A 168 3.16 13.66 4.15
C MET A 168 2.89 14.98 3.43
N TYR A 169 1.64 15.45 3.36
CA TYR A 169 1.25 16.66 2.62
C TYR A 169 1.00 17.87 3.53
N PHE A 170 0.51 17.63 4.74
CA PHE A 170 0.10 18.68 5.66
C PHE A 170 0.91 18.61 6.96
N ALA A 171 1.42 19.75 7.41
CA ALA A 171 2.02 19.92 8.74
C ALA A 171 0.92 20.18 9.77
N VAL A 172 -0.05 19.28 9.86
CA VAL A 172 -1.20 19.37 10.77
C VAL A 172 -1.09 18.24 11.78
N ASP A 173 -1.46 18.51 13.03
CA ASP A 173 -1.48 17.50 14.08
C ASP A 173 -2.38 16.33 13.70
N TRP A 174 -1.89 15.13 13.99
CA TRP A 174 -2.58 13.87 13.67
C TRP A 174 -3.99 13.81 14.23
N ARG A 175 -4.24 14.44 15.39
CA ARG A 175 -5.55 14.51 16.05
C ARG A 175 -6.61 15.18 15.18
N ASN A 176 -6.25 16.23 14.44
CA ASN A 176 -7.17 16.93 13.55
C ASN A 176 -7.50 16.10 12.29
N LEU A 177 -6.62 15.15 11.94
CA LEU A 177 -6.80 14.25 10.80
C LEU A 177 -7.53 12.95 11.17
N LEU A 178 -7.66 12.62 12.46
CA LEU A 178 -8.32 11.38 12.91
C LEU A 178 -9.79 11.31 12.51
N LEU A 179 -10.55 12.41 12.71
CA LEU A 179 -11.97 12.44 12.36
C LEU A 179 -12.17 12.13 10.86
N TRP A 180 -11.34 12.76 10.03
CA TRP A 180 -11.33 12.55 8.59
C TRP A 180 -10.92 11.13 8.18
N SER A 181 -9.95 10.55 8.89
CA SER A 181 -9.52 9.16 8.70
C SER A 181 -10.64 8.18 9.06
N LEU A 182 -11.37 8.45 10.14
CA LEU A 182 -12.53 7.67 10.56
C LEU A 182 -13.66 7.74 9.52
N ILE A 183 -13.96 8.92 8.99
CA ILE A 183 -14.97 9.09 7.92
C ILE A 183 -14.58 8.27 6.69
N ILE A 184 -13.30 8.28 6.28
CA ILE A 184 -12.84 7.45 5.17
C ILE A 184 -12.93 5.96 5.50
N ALA A 185 -12.53 5.54 6.69
CA ALA A 185 -12.64 4.14 7.09
C ALA A 185 -14.10 3.67 7.00
N LEU A 186 -15.05 4.42 7.54
CA LEU A 186 -16.47 4.10 7.45
C LEU A 186 -16.97 4.06 5.99
N ALA A 187 -16.61 5.04 5.17
CA ALA A 187 -17.00 5.06 3.76
C ALA A 187 -16.42 3.88 2.97
N VAL A 188 -15.17 3.48 3.25
CA VAL A 188 -14.55 2.29 2.65
C VAL A 188 -15.21 1.02 3.16
N TRP A 189 -15.58 0.94 4.44
CA TRP A 189 -16.28 -0.20 5.02
C TRP A 189 -17.62 -0.46 4.31
N GLU A 190 -18.43 0.58 4.15
CA GLU A 190 -19.69 0.54 3.38
C GLU A 190 -19.44 0.15 1.92
N THR A 191 -18.36 0.67 1.31
CA THR A 191 -17.99 0.31 -0.07
C THR A 191 -17.63 -1.17 -0.19
N ILE A 192 -16.88 -1.72 0.77
CA ILE A 192 -16.51 -3.15 0.79
C ILE A 192 -17.76 -4.01 0.87
N TRP A 193 -18.67 -3.69 1.79
CA TRP A 193 -19.96 -4.37 1.93
C TRP A 193 -20.79 -4.32 0.65
N ALA A 194 -20.91 -3.15 0.02
CA ALA A 194 -21.67 -3.01 -1.21
C ALA A 194 -21.05 -3.80 -2.38
N GLN A 195 -19.71 -3.88 -2.43
CA GLN A 195 -18.99 -4.57 -3.50
C GLN A 195 -18.95 -6.09 -3.31
N ASP A 196 -19.13 -6.61 -2.10
CA ASP A 196 -19.19 -8.06 -1.83
C ASP A 196 -20.35 -8.75 -2.56
N PHE A 197 -21.44 -8.02 -2.84
CA PHE A 197 -22.56 -8.52 -3.64
C PHE A 197 -22.25 -8.62 -5.14
N LEU A 198 -21.09 -8.13 -5.60
CA LEU A 198 -20.70 -8.19 -7.00
C LEU A 198 -19.96 -9.51 -7.29
N PRO A 199 -20.28 -10.19 -8.41
CA PRO A 199 -19.68 -11.49 -8.75
C PRO A 199 -18.27 -11.31 -9.38
N PHE A 200 -17.36 -10.63 -8.69
CA PHE A 200 -15.99 -10.39 -9.17
C PHE A 200 -14.95 -11.14 -8.35
N GLY A 201 -13.81 -11.44 -8.97
CA GLY A 201 -12.66 -11.98 -8.26
C GLY A 201 -12.04 -10.98 -7.27
N TYR A 202 -11.44 -11.48 -6.20
CA TYR A 202 -10.86 -10.69 -5.10
C TYR A 202 -9.82 -9.64 -5.56
N LEU A 203 -9.04 -9.92 -6.61
CA LEU A 203 -8.09 -8.95 -7.19
C LEU A 203 -8.82 -7.74 -7.80
N VAL A 204 -9.92 -7.99 -8.52
CA VAL A 204 -10.71 -6.95 -9.18
C VAL A 204 -11.48 -6.14 -8.14
N LEU A 205 -12.09 -6.80 -7.16
CA LEU A 205 -12.77 -6.14 -6.03
C LEU A 205 -11.79 -5.24 -5.26
N GLY A 206 -10.63 -5.78 -4.88
CA GLY A 206 -9.56 -5.01 -4.23
C GLY A 206 -9.15 -3.78 -5.05
N ALA A 207 -9.01 -3.93 -6.38
CA ALA A 207 -8.68 -2.83 -7.28
C ALA A 207 -9.77 -1.77 -7.34
N LEU A 208 -11.04 -2.16 -7.46
CA LEU A 208 -12.19 -1.24 -7.49
C LEU A 208 -12.32 -0.48 -6.17
N THR A 209 -12.25 -1.17 -5.03
CA THR A 209 -12.31 -0.52 -3.72
C THR A 209 -11.15 0.45 -3.53
N THR A 210 -9.93 0.05 -3.92
CA THR A 210 -8.75 0.92 -3.84
C THR A 210 -8.91 2.15 -4.72
N TRP A 211 -9.52 2.01 -5.90
CA TRP A 211 -9.81 3.13 -6.79
C TRP A 211 -10.76 4.12 -6.13
N VAL A 212 -11.90 3.65 -5.61
CA VAL A 212 -12.88 4.51 -4.92
C VAL A 212 -12.23 5.21 -3.73
N TRP A 213 -11.50 4.46 -2.90
CA TRP A 213 -10.75 5.02 -1.78
C TRP A 213 -9.73 6.08 -2.23
N TYR A 214 -9.00 5.85 -3.32
CA TYR A 214 -8.02 6.79 -3.85
C TYR A 214 -8.67 8.10 -4.32
N ILE A 215 -9.88 8.03 -4.90
CA ILE A 215 -10.64 9.22 -5.27
C ILE A 215 -11.09 10.00 -4.01
N MET A 216 -11.60 9.30 -2.99
CA MET A 216 -11.94 9.91 -1.69
C MET A 216 -10.72 10.59 -1.07
N GLN A 217 -9.55 9.94 -1.12
CA GLN A 217 -8.26 10.49 -0.68
C GLN A 217 -7.93 11.82 -1.36
N LEU A 218 -8.12 11.91 -2.68
CA LEU A 218 -7.85 13.12 -3.43
C LEU A 218 -8.82 14.24 -3.07
N PHE A 219 -10.11 13.95 -2.93
CA PHE A 219 -11.10 14.95 -2.52
C PHE A 219 -10.76 15.57 -1.19
N LEU A 220 -10.47 14.72 -0.22
CA LEU A 220 -10.19 15.21 1.12
C LEU A 220 -8.86 15.97 1.17
N ARG A 221 -7.87 15.53 0.42
CA ARG A 221 -6.63 16.30 0.25
C ARG A 221 -6.89 17.68 -0.36
N PHE A 222 -7.77 17.80 -1.35
CA PHE A 222 -8.11 19.12 -1.92
C PHE A 222 -8.89 19.98 -0.93
N HIS A 223 -9.83 19.38 -0.18
CA HIS A 223 -10.58 20.05 0.87
C HIS A 223 -9.67 20.62 1.97
N LEU A 224 -8.68 19.85 2.42
CA LEU A 224 -7.70 20.28 3.43
C LEU A 224 -6.68 21.30 2.89
N SER A 225 -6.61 21.51 1.58
CA SER A 225 -5.70 22.48 0.98
C SER A 225 -6.25 23.91 1.10
N ARG A 226 -5.38 24.92 1.20
CA ARG A 226 -5.78 26.34 1.29
C ARG A 226 -6.62 26.82 0.10
N GLN A 227 -6.45 26.20 -1.07
CA GLN A 227 -7.20 26.56 -2.28
C GLN A 227 -8.58 25.89 -2.33
N GLY A 228 -8.85 24.92 -1.45
CA GLY A 228 -10.06 24.10 -1.50
C GLY A 228 -10.20 23.31 -2.80
N ILE A 229 -11.44 22.95 -3.13
CA ILE A 229 -11.80 22.21 -4.33
C ILE A 229 -12.06 23.19 -5.49
N VAL A 230 -11.20 23.14 -6.52
CA VAL A 230 -11.39 23.89 -7.76
C VAL A 230 -12.17 23.03 -8.76
N TRP A 231 -13.50 23.04 -8.63
CA TRP A 231 -14.42 22.18 -9.40
C TRP A 231 -14.17 22.19 -10.91
N ARG A 232 -13.89 23.35 -11.50
CA ARG A 232 -13.65 23.47 -12.97
C ARG A 232 -12.46 22.64 -13.46
N LYS A 233 -11.41 22.49 -12.64
CA LYS A 233 -10.24 21.67 -12.98
C LYS A 233 -10.45 20.20 -12.64
N GLN A 234 -11.21 19.92 -11.58
CA GLN A 234 -11.41 18.57 -11.08
C GLN A 234 -12.54 17.83 -11.80
N ALA A 235 -13.50 18.52 -12.41
CA ALA A 235 -14.60 17.91 -13.16
C ALA A 235 -14.10 17.01 -14.30
N TYR A 236 -13.09 17.46 -15.06
CA TYR A 236 -12.48 16.64 -16.12
C TYR A 236 -11.80 15.39 -15.55
N PHE A 237 -11.04 15.54 -14.46
CA PHE A 237 -10.39 14.42 -13.79
C PHE A 237 -11.41 13.39 -13.29
N LEU A 238 -12.46 13.86 -12.61
CA LEU A 238 -13.59 13.05 -12.16
C LEU A 238 -14.27 12.30 -13.31
N THR A 239 -14.61 13.02 -14.37
CA THR A 239 -15.32 12.45 -15.53
C THR A 239 -14.49 11.35 -16.17
N ILE A 240 -13.19 11.58 -16.37
CA ILE A 240 -12.28 10.55 -16.90
C ILE A 240 -12.22 9.34 -15.97
N ASN A 241 -12.12 9.55 -14.65
CA ASN A 241 -12.09 8.43 -13.70
C ASN A 241 -13.40 7.65 -13.69
N VAL A 242 -14.55 8.31 -13.76
CA VAL A 242 -15.87 7.66 -13.84
C VAL A 242 -15.99 6.84 -15.13
N VAL A 243 -15.59 7.40 -16.27
CA VAL A 243 -15.59 6.68 -17.55
C VAL A 243 -14.66 5.46 -17.48
N LEU A 244 -13.44 5.62 -16.97
CA LEU A 244 -12.50 4.51 -16.81
C LEU A 244 -13.02 3.43 -15.85
N TYR A 245 -13.66 3.83 -14.76
CA TYR A 245 -14.27 2.91 -13.80
C TYR A 245 -15.42 2.12 -14.44
N ILE A 246 -16.29 2.77 -15.22
CA ILE A 246 -17.37 2.11 -15.97
C ILE A 246 -16.80 1.17 -17.03
N LEU A 247 -15.77 1.59 -17.77
CA LEU A 247 -15.11 0.75 -18.77
C LEU A 247 -14.50 -0.50 -18.12
N MET A 248 -13.86 -0.34 -16.96
CA MET A 248 -13.31 -1.45 -16.19
C MET A 248 -14.42 -2.40 -15.76
N LEU A 249 -15.53 -1.90 -15.19
CA LEU A 249 -16.68 -2.75 -14.90
C LEU A 249 -17.16 -3.46 -16.16
N TRP A 250 -17.41 -2.75 -17.25
CA TRP A 250 -17.94 -3.34 -18.48
C TRP A 250 -17.03 -4.43 -19.08
N MET A 251 -15.71 -4.25 -19.05
CA MET A 251 -14.75 -5.22 -19.57
C MET A 251 -14.63 -6.47 -18.70
N PHE A 252 -14.61 -6.32 -17.37
CA PHE A 252 -14.37 -7.43 -16.44
C PHE A 252 -15.66 -8.12 -15.96
N VAL A 253 -16.82 -7.44 -15.98
CA VAL A 253 -18.14 -8.00 -15.65
C VAL A 253 -18.54 -9.17 -16.55
N ARG A 254 -18.02 -9.23 -17.77
CA ARG A 254 -18.44 -10.25 -18.77
C ARG A 254 -17.78 -11.62 -18.63
N TRP A 255 -16.83 -11.81 -17.71
CA TRP A 255 -15.93 -12.97 -17.72
C TRP A 255 -15.91 -13.81 -16.44
N ILE A 256 -16.95 -13.71 -15.60
CA ILE A 256 -17.20 -14.65 -14.49
C ILE A 256 -18.63 -15.16 -14.59
#